data_AF-A0A8S4AUL0-F1
#
_entry.id   AF-A0A8S4AUL0-F1
#
_cell.length_a   1.000
_cell.length_b   1.000
_cell.length_c   1.000
_cell.angle_alpha   90.00
_cell.angle_beta   90.00
_cell.angle_gamma   90.00
#
_symmetry.space_group_name_H-M   'P 1'
#
loop_
_entity.id
_entity.type
_entity.pdbx_description
1 polymer ?
#
loop_
_entity_poly.entity_id
_entity_poly.type
_entity_poly.pdbx_seq_one_letter_code
_entity_poly.pdbx_strand_id
1 'polypeptide(L)'
;MVTGDNINTARAIAAKCGIIHPGDDFLCIDGKEFNRRIRNEKGEIEQERIDKVWPKLRVLARSSPTDKHTLVKGIIDSTVLEQRQVVAVTGDGTNDGPALKKADVGFAM
;
A
#
# COMPACT_ATOMS: atom_id res chain seq x y z
N MET A 1 -2.00 -1.15 -6.29
CA MET A 1 -2.08 0.23 -6.80
C MET A 1 -2.12 1.20 -5.63
N VAL A 2 -1.24 2.20 -5.64
CA VAL A 2 -1.19 3.27 -4.62
C VAL A 2 -1.27 4.61 -5.36
N THR A 3 -2.26 5.44 -5.04
CA THR A 3 -2.52 6.70 -5.78
C THR A 3 -3.05 7.81 -4.86
N GLY A 4 -2.84 9.07 -5.24
CA GLY A 4 -3.46 10.25 -4.63
C GLY A 4 -4.93 10.48 -5.06
N ASP A 5 -5.45 9.70 -6.00
CA ASP A 5 -6.82 9.81 -6.50
C ASP A 5 -7.89 9.46 -5.46
N ASN A 6 -9.13 9.85 -5.75
CA ASN A 6 -10.30 9.40 -4.98
C ASN A 6 -10.51 7.88 -5.12
N ILE A 7 -11.03 7.25 -4.06
CA ILE A 7 -11.28 5.80 -3.99
C ILE A 7 -12.17 5.26 -5.11
N ASN A 8 -13.20 6.00 -5.54
CA ASN A 8 -14.11 5.55 -6.60
C ASN A 8 -13.39 5.49 -7.95
N THR A 9 -12.60 6.53 -8.26
CA THR A 9 -11.77 6.59 -9.46
C THR A 9 -10.72 5.48 -9.45
N ALA A 10 -10.00 5.34 -8.33
CA ALA A 10 -8.96 4.32 -8.19
C ALA A 10 -9.51 2.89 -8.35
N ARG A 11 -10.67 2.60 -7.76
CA ARG A 11 -11.36 1.30 -7.93
C ARG A 11 -11.81 1.06 -9.36
N ALA A 12 -12.38 2.08 -10.01
CA ALA A 12 -12.83 1.96 -11.40
C ALA A 12 -11.65 1.68 -12.34
N ILE A 13 -10.52 2.36 -12.17
CA ILE A 13 -9.30 2.12 -12.95
C ILE A 13 -8.72 0.75 -12.61
N ALA A 14 -8.60 0.40 -11.33
CA ALA A 14 -8.09 -0.91 -10.91
C ALA A 14 -8.89 -2.07 -11.52
N ALA A 15 -10.21 -1.96 -11.60
CA ALA A 15 -11.06 -2.97 -12.24
C ALA A 15 -10.82 -3.02 -13.76
N LYS A 16 -10.77 -1.86 -14.44
CA LYS A 16 -10.49 -1.81 -15.88
C LYS A 16 -9.11 -2.36 -16.26
N CYS A 17 -8.12 -2.19 -15.39
CA CYS A 17 -6.76 -2.68 -15.59
C CYS A 17 -6.56 -4.15 -15.13
N GLY A 18 -7.57 -4.82 -14.59
CA GLY A 18 -7.45 -6.20 -14.09
C GLY A 18 -6.64 -6.34 -12.79
N ILE A 19 -6.50 -5.27 -12.01
CA ILE A 19 -5.85 -5.32 -10.68
C ILE A 19 -6.80 -5.93 -9.64
N ILE A 20 -8.10 -5.73 -9.83
CA ILE A 20 -9.16 -6.33 -9.01
C ILE A 20 -10.19 -7.00 -9.92
N HIS A 21 -10.68 -8.18 -9.55
CA HIS A 21 -11.74 -8.88 -10.26
C HIS A 21 -12.97 -9.06 -9.37
N PRO A 22 -14.19 -8.94 -9.92
CA PRO A 22 -15.40 -9.28 -9.18
C PRO A 22 -15.34 -10.72 -8.65
N GLY A 23 -15.65 -10.92 -7.36
CA GLY A 23 -15.62 -12.22 -6.70
C GLY A 23 -14.31 -12.55 -5.97
N ASP A 24 -13.22 -11.84 -6.26
CA ASP A 24 -11.96 -11.98 -5.51
C ASP A 24 -12.09 -11.37 -4.10
N ASP A 25 -11.34 -11.94 -3.16
CA ASP A 25 -11.17 -11.39 -1.81
C ASP A 25 -10.09 -10.31 -1.80
N PHE A 26 -10.49 -9.05 -1.99
CA PHE A 26 -9.60 -7.89 -2.01
C PHE A 26 -10.08 -6.74 -1.12
N LEU A 27 -9.14 -5.86 -0.78
CA LEU A 27 -9.37 -4.64 -0.01
C LEU A 27 -9.00 -3.40 -0.83
N CYS A 28 -9.92 -2.43 -0.84
CA CYS A 28 -9.72 -1.09 -1.38
C CYS A 28 -10.06 -0.08 -0.29
N ILE A 29 -9.07 0.71 0.14
CA ILE A 29 -9.24 1.70 1.22
C ILE A 29 -8.52 3.00 0.87
N ASP A 30 -8.87 4.08 1.56
CA ASP A 30 -8.13 5.33 1.48
C ASP A 30 -7.03 5.44 2.54
N GLY A 31 -6.15 6.43 2.40
CA GLY A 31 -5.04 6.67 3.33
C GLY A 31 -5.50 6.91 4.77
N LYS A 32 -6.67 7.54 4.97
CA LYS A 32 -7.22 7.76 6.32
C LYS A 32 -7.58 6.44 6.99
N GLU A 33 -8.28 5.57 6.27
CA GLU A 33 -8.64 4.24 6.76
C GLU A 33 -7.44 3.34 6.96
N PHE A 34 -6.45 3.40 6.05
CA PHE A 34 -5.19 2.69 6.20
C PHE A 34 -4.48 3.08 7.50
N ASN A 35 -4.30 4.38 7.75
CA ASN A 35 -3.68 4.86 8.99
C ASN A 35 -4.44 4.44 10.24
N ARG A 36 -5.78 4.47 10.20
CA ARG A 36 -6.62 4.03 11.32
C ARG A 36 -6.43 2.53 11.62
N ARG A 37 -6.33 1.70 10.58
CA ARG A 37 -6.18 0.25 10.74
C ARG A 37 -4.82 -0.15 11.26
N ILE A 38 -3.75 0.52 10.84
CA ILE A 38 -2.37 0.10 11.17
C ILE A 38 -1.84 0.71 12.47
N ARG A 39 -2.54 1.70 13.03
CA ARG A 39 -2.11 2.39 14.25
C ARG A 39 -2.83 1.89 15.48
N ASN A 40 -2.15 1.95 16.62
CA ASN A 40 -2.71 1.66 17.93
C ASN A 40 -3.36 2.88 18.58
N GLU A 41 -3.85 2.72 19.81
CA GLU A 41 -4.50 3.80 20.56
C GLU A 41 -3.58 4.99 20.85
N LYS A 42 -2.25 4.78 20.83
CA LYS A 42 -1.23 5.82 20.98
C LYS A 42 -0.86 6.49 19.64
N GLY A 43 -1.45 6.04 18.52
CA GLY A 43 -1.14 6.52 17.18
C GLY A 43 0.13 5.94 16.57
N GLU A 44 0.74 4.95 17.20
CA GLU A 44 1.97 4.28 16.74
C GLU A 44 1.62 3.18 15.73
N ILE A 45 2.47 2.98 14.73
CA ILE A 45 2.28 1.93 13.71
C ILE A 45 2.61 0.56 14.32
N GLU A 46 1.70 -0.39 14.22
CA GLU A 46 1.88 -1.78 14.64
C GLU A 46 2.00 -2.72 13.45
N GLN A 47 3.11 -3.45 13.35
CA GLN A 47 3.38 -4.37 12.24
C GLN A 47 2.30 -5.45 12.10
N GLU A 48 1.84 -6.03 13.22
CA GLU A 48 0.78 -7.05 13.22
C GLU A 48 -0.54 -6.54 12.59
N ARG A 49 -0.80 -5.23 12.68
CA ARG A 49 -1.97 -4.63 12.04
C ARG A 49 -1.77 -4.43 10.54
N ILE A 50 -0.56 -4.07 10.11
CA ILE A 50 -0.21 -4.03 8.67
C ILE A 50 -0.36 -5.43 8.07
N ASP A 51 0.11 -6.45 8.77
CA ASP A 51 0.05 -7.86 8.41
C ASP A 51 -1.38 -8.38 8.16
N LYS A 52 -2.37 -7.80 8.83
CA LYS A 52 -3.80 -8.08 8.60
C LYS A 52 -4.40 -7.35 7.38
N VAL A 53 -3.70 -6.35 6.85
CA VAL A 53 -4.20 -5.45 5.79
C VAL A 53 -3.54 -5.74 4.45
N TRP A 54 -2.21 -5.75 4.40
CA TRP A 54 -1.46 -5.75 3.15
C TRP A 54 -1.73 -6.98 2.24
N PRO A 55 -1.97 -8.22 2.73
CA PRO A 55 -2.14 -9.37 1.85
C PRO A 55 -3.34 -9.24 0.90
N LYS A 56 -4.39 -8.55 1.34
CA LYS A 56 -5.61 -8.29 0.56
C LYS A 56 -5.65 -6.90 -0.05
N LEU A 57 -4.79 -5.98 0.37
CA LEU A 57 -4.79 -4.61 -0.13
C LEU A 57 -4.39 -4.59 -1.61
N ARG A 58 -5.33 -4.16 -2.47
CA ARG A 58 -5.08 -3.98 -3.91
C ARG A 58 -5.12 -2.51 -4.32
N VAL A 59 -5.89 -1.70 -3.62
CA VAL A 59 -5.99 -0.25 -3.86
C VAL A 59 -5.83 0.53 -2.57
N LEU A 60 -4.80 1.38 -2.51
CA LEU A 60 -4.64 2.43 -1.51
C LEU A 60 -4.83 3.79 -2.19
N ALA A 61 -6.02 4.38 -2.04
CA ALA A 61 -6.38 5.66 -2.64
C ALA A 61 -6.12 6.83 -1.68
N ARG A 62 -6.14 8.07 -2.17
CA ARG A 62 -5.79 9.28 -1.40
C ARG A 62 -4.51 9.09 -0.55
N SER A 63 -3.55 8.33 -1.07
CA SER A 63 -2.33 7.98 -0.35
C SER A 63 -1.43 9.20 -0.25
N SER A 64 -0.96 9.48 0.96
CA SER A 64 0.15 10.39 1.14
C SER A 64 1.50 9.71 0.80
N PRO A 65 2.58 10.48 0.65
CA PRO A 65 3.93 9.93 0.49
C PRO A 65 4.34 9.04 1.67
N THR A 66 3.96 9.44 2.88
CA THR A 66 4.19 8.69 4.12
C THR A 66 3.45 7.36 4.10
N ASP A 67 2.19 7.34 3.65
CA ASP A 67 1.41 6.10 3.58
C ASP A 67 2.04 5.09 2.62
N LYS A 68 2.51 5.56 1.46
CA LYS A 68 3.24 4.73 0.48
C LYS A 68 4.50 4.15 1.11
N HIS A 69 5.32 4.97 1.76
CA HIS A 69 6.53 4.49 2.46
C HIS A 69 6.21 3.49 3.57
N THR A 70 5.19 3.77 4.40
CA THR A 70 4.77 2.89 5.49
C THR A 70 4.30 1.53 4.97
N LEU A 71 3.53 1.50 3.88
CA LEU A 71 3.10 0.26 3.26
C LEU A 71 4.29 -0.55 2.72
N VAL A 72 5.21 0.10 2.00
CA VAL A 72 6.41 -0.57 1.44
C VAL A 72 7.26 -1.17 2.55
N LYS A 73 7.56 -0.39 3.60
CA LYS A 73 8.28 -0.88 4.78
C LYS A 73 7.54 -2.05 5.42
N GLY A 74 6.24 -1.92 5.63
CA GLY A 74 5.44 -2.94 6.30
C GLY A 74 5.36 -4.26 5.54
N ILE A 75 5.37 -4.25 4.19
CA ILE A 75 5.43 -5.48 3.39
C ILE A 75 6.81 -6.12 3.51
N ILE A 76 7.89 -5.33 3.44
CA ILE A 76 9.27 -5.82 3.57
C ILE A 76 9.53 -6.45 4.94
N ASP A 77 8.98 -5.85 5.99
CA ASP A 77 9.16 -6.28 7.38
C ASP A 77 8.14 -7.39 7.77
N SER A 78 7.17 -7.70 6.90
CA SER A 78 6.12 -8.70 7.17
C SER A 78 6.66 -10.13 7.20
N THR A 79 6.13 -10.93 8.13
CA THR A 79 6.46 -12.35 8.30
C THR A 79 5.24 -13.27 8.14
N VAL A 80 4.12 -12.75 7.63
CA VAL A 80 2.87 -13.53 7.45
C VAL A 80 3.04 -14.64 6.42
N LEU A 81 3.89 -14.41 5.42
CA LEU A 81 4.27 -15.42 4.44
C LEU A 81 5.60 -16.05 4.87
N GLU A 82 5.76 -17.35 4.56
CA GLU A 82 6.98 -18.10 4.88
C GLU A 82 8.24 -17.45 4.30
N GLN A 83 8.09 -16.77 3.16
CA GLN A 83 9.17 -16.07 2.47
C GLN A 83 9.02 -14.57 2.59
N ARG A 84 10.17 -13.88 2.78
CA ARG A 84 10.25 -12.43 2.69
C ARG A 84 9.80 -11.96 1.30
N GLN A 85 8.94 -10.96 1.27
CA GLN A 85 8.52 -10.34 0.02
C GLN A 85 9.59 -9.38 -0.50
N VAL A 86 9.90 -9.48 -1.79
CA VAL A 86 10.75 -8.53 -2.51
C VAL A 86 9.84 -7.49 -3.15
N VAL A 87 10.00 -6.22 -2.79
CA VAL A 87 9.06 -5.15 -3.17
C VAL A 87 9.68 -4.25 -4.24
N ALA A 88 9.02 -4.18 -5.39
CA ALA A 88 9.29 -3.19 -6.42
C ALA A 88 8.33 -2.01 -6.29
N VAL A 89 8.85 -0.79 -6.41
CA VAL A 89 8.05 0.45 -6.34
C VAL A 89 8.34 1.31 -7.55
N THR A 90 7.29 1.82 -8.18
CA THR A 90 7.34 2.84 -9.23
C THR A 90 6.98 4.21 -8.65
N GLY A 91 7.67 5.27 -9.06
CA GLY A 91 7.35 6.65 -8.68
C GLY A 91 7.96 7.66 -9.64
N ASP A 92 7.28 8.78 -9.83
CA ASP A 92 7.63 9.85 -10.76
C ASP A 92 7.79 11.21 -10.04
N GLY A 93 7.40 11.29 -8.77
CA GLY A 93 7.44 12.52 -7.98
C GLY A 93 8.59 12.60 -7.00
N THR A 94 8.97 13.83 -6.62
CA THR A 94 9.89 14.10 -5.49
C THR A 94 9.41 13.46 -4.18
N ASN A 95 8.10 13.32 -4.04
CA ASN A 95 7.44 12.69 -2.91
C ASN A 95 7.67 11.17 -2.81
N ASP A 96 8.09 10.50 -3.89
CA ASP A 96 8.27 9.05 -3.89
C ASP A 96 9.65 8.60 -3.42
N GLY A 97 10.59 9.54 -3.25
CA GLY A 97 11.97 9.27 -2.87
C GLY A 97 12.13 8.32 -1.66
N PRO A 98 11.45 8.57 -0.52
CA PRO A 98 11.54 7.68 0.64
C PRO A 98 11.00 6.26 0.39
N ALA A 99 9.97 6.11 -0.42
CA ALA A 99 9.41 4.80 -0.75
C ALA A 99 10.30 4.06 -1.76
N LEU A 100 10.78 4.74 -2.80
CA LEU A 100 11.71 4.20 -3.80
C LEU A 100 13.02 3.73 -3.15
N LYS A 101 13.57 4.52 -2.22
CA LYS A 101 14.80 4.15 -1.49
C LYS A 101 14.60 2.97 -0.53
N LYS A 102 13.38 2.78 0.00
CA LYS A 102 13.08 1.68 0.92
C LYS A 102 12.76 0.37 0.19
N ALA A 103 12.26 0.45 -1.04
CA ALA A 103 11.98 -0.71 -1.89
C ALA A 103 13.26 -1.53 -2.18
N ASP A 104 13.09 -2.83 -2.47
CA ASP A 104 14.19 -3.65 -2.96
C ASP A 104 14.62 -3.22 -4.37
N VAL A 105 13.64 -2.82 -5.19
CA VAL A 105 13.85 -2.32 -6.55
C VAL A 105 13.01 -1.07 -6.78
N GLY A 106 13.65 0.06 -7.05
CA GLY A 106 13.00 1.32 -7.39
C GLY A 106 12.98 1.57 -8.90
N PHE A 107 11.82 1.94 -9.44
CA PHE A 107 11.66 2.38 -10.82
C PHE A 107 11.26 3.86 -10.82
N ALA A 108 12.16 4.71 -11.33
CA ALA A 108 11.88 6.12 -11.56
C ALA A 108 11.44 6.32 -13.02
N MET A 109 10.46 7.20 -13.23
CA MET A 109 9.99 7.62 -14.56
C MET A 109 10.54 8.98 -14.93
#